data_AF-A0A7U9PWC4-F1
#
_entry.id   AF-A0A7U9PWC4-F1
#
_cell.length_a   1.000
_cell.length_b   1.000
_cell.length_c   1.000
_cell.angle_alpha   90.00
_cell.angle_beta   90.00
_cell.angle_gamma   90.00
#
_symmetry.space_group_name_H-M   'P 1'
#
loop_
_entity.id
_entity.type
_entity.pdbx_description
1 polymer ?
#
loop_
_entity_poly.entity_id
_entity_poly.type
_entity_poly.pdbx_seq_one_letter_code
_entity_poly.pdbx_strand_id
1 'polypeptide(L)'
;MSQTLPPGQPPEREDAPGGTPADSGTAPSHGAVPLDGAVPLPSQGVAGQPEGADRPGTDMRTKGTVPAAADLPPPVARAAPHLSRPGVRLVAVPLAVTLGLLTVAALGTGFVGRFGAAESPEARAFTSLLEFDLWSALVGASIALYVAVAYAMSYAVRRRWRQPIDRPAPRAVAVLVAGAAVLLGAVFGILRFFTPPDSVPVPLDGLAWRVPLLLVLGMLAAAPGAVGLWDVQVRLLRLSRRLPTEPDVLAPVGALRELHLGWRDAVRFLTGGSLIISTAVVDAGALRNALLAYGMPEKSFPASSVLLYGAFFSVMFALVFLPVVVLWRSVAGRLVESTVRIPEADELTEDWIERRARLVAFLRLDISLPKVLAPAFGILAPLATGAVSLFLPGGGR
;
A
#
# COMPACT_ATOMS: atom_id res chain seq x y z
N MET A 1 -5.64 35.91 56.05
CA MET A 1 -5.93 36.43 54.69
C MET A 1 -7.16 35.72 54.19
N SER A 2 -8.27 36.44 54.19
CA SER A 2 -9.64 35.94 54.01
C SER A 2 -9.95 35.71 52.53
N GLN A 3 -10.53 34.55 52.20
CA GLN A 3 -11.07 34.24 50.88
C GLN A 3 -12.50 34.80 50.78
N THR A 4 -12.74 35.64 49.79
CA THR A 4 -14.05 36.18 49.41
C THR A 4 -14.52 35.49 48.12
N LEU A 5 -15.58 34.70 48.23
CA LEU A 5 -16.34 34.12 47.12
C LEU A 5 -17.31 35.15 46.54
N PRO A 6 -17.54 35.22 45.21
CA PRO A 6 -18.58 36.06 44.62
C PRO A 6 -19.94 35.34 44.58
N PRO A 7 -21.06 36.05 44.84
CA PRO A 7 -22.42 35.53 44.70
C PRO A 7 -23.03 35.91 43.34
N GLY A 8 -23.87 35.03 42.77
CA GLY A 8 -24.83 35.45 41.74
C GLY A 8 -25.07 34.46 40.60
N GLN A 9 -25.92 33.45 40.84
CA GLN A 9 -26.63 32.75 39.76
C GLN A 9 -28.12 32.65 40.16
N PRO A 10 -29.06 33.19 39.36
CA PRO A 10 -30.49 33.03 39.59
C PRO A 10 -31.02 31.69 39.03
N PRO A 11 -32.17 31.21 39.52
CA PRO A 11 -32.59 29.82 39.43
C PRO A 11 -33.27 29.42 38.12
N GLU A 12 -33.30 28.10 37.96
CA GLU A 12 -34.00 27.28 36.98
C GLU A 12 -35.42 27.78 36.64
N ARG A 13 -35.73 27.74 35.33
CA ARG A 13 -37.12 27.68 34.84
C ARG A 13 -37.38 26.28 34.33
N GLU A 14 -38.13 25.56 35.15
CA GLU A 14 -38.88 24.36 34.86
C GLU A 14 -40.17 24.77 34.14
N ASP A 15 -40.35 24.33 32.88
CA ASP A 15 -41.65 24.34 32.21
C ASP A 15 -41.84 22.96 31.56
N ALA A 16 -42.80 22.22 32.09
CA ALA A 16 -43.36 20.98 31.54
C ALA A 16 -44.59 21.31 30.64
N PRO A 17 -45.46 20.36 30.29
CA PRO A 17 -45.36 19.36 29.22
C PRO A 17 -46.46 19.56 28.15
N GLY A 18 -46.35 18.89 26.99
CA GLY A 18 -47.53 18.63 26.15
C GLY A 18 -47.27 18.42 24.67
N GLY A 19 -47.65 17.23 24.16
CA GLY A 19 -47.85 17.02 22.72
C GLY A 19 -47.45 15.63 22.21
N THR A 20 -48.33 14.64 22.36
CA THR A 20 -48.49 13.47 21.45
C THR A 20 -49.69 13.76 20.52
N PRO A 21 -50.02 12.99 19.46
CA PRO A 21 -49.33 11.90 18.75
C PRO A 21 -49.44 12.02 17.19
N ALA A 22 -49.05 10.93 16.52
CA ALA A 22 -49.36 10.53 15.13
C ALA A 22 -48.38 10.98 14.04
N ASP A 23 -47.58 10.04 13.53
CA ASP A 23 -47.86 9.58 12.17
C ASP A 23 -47.39 8.13 11.93
N SER A 24 -48.28 7.36 11.33
CA SER A 24 -48.17 5.95 11.02
C SER A 24 -47.67 5.79 9.58
N GLY A 25 -46.38 5.51 9.42
CA GLY A 25 -45.76 5.19 8.13
C GLY A 25 -45.44 3.71 8.02
N THR A 26 -46.39 2.95 7.48
CA THR A 26 -46.24 1.56 7.01
C THR A 26 -45.04 1.40 6.05
N ALA A 27 -44.04 0.62 6.45
CA ALA A 27 -43.00 0.10 5.57
C ALA A 27 -43.42 -1.28 5.01
N PRO A 28 -43.31 -1.53 3.69
CA PRO A 28 -43.64 -2.81 3.11
C PRO A 28 -42.58 -3.87 3.44
N SER A 29 -43.07 -5.01 3.92
CA SER A 29 -42.34 -6.25 4.08
C SER A 29 -41.85 -6.77 2.72
N HIS A 30 -40.55 -6.70 2.46
CA HIS A 30 -39.96 -7.46 1.37
C HIS A 30 -39.81 -8.91 1.80
N GLY A 31 -40.54 -9.78 1.10
CA GLY A 31 -40.54 -11.22 1.29
C GLY A 31 -39.17 -11.85 1.07
N ALA A 32 -38.87 -12.82 1.93
CA ALA A 32 -37.79 -13.77 1.74
C ALA A 32 -38.09 -14.63 0.50
N VAL A 33 -37.21 -14.56 -0.50
CA VAL A 33 -37.19 -15.49 -1.63
C VAL A 33 -36.37 -16.72 -1.22
N PRO A 34 -36.88 -17.95 -1.38
CA PRO A 34 -36.13 -19.16 -1.08
C PRO A 34 -35.03 -19.39 -2.12
N LEU A 35 -33.81 -19.59 -1.64
CA LEU A 35 -32.67 -20.08 -2.44
C LEU A 35 -32.80 -21.61 -2.57
N ASP A 36 -33.52 -22.04 -3.60
CA ASP A 36 -33.48 -23.42 -4.10
C ASP A 36 -33.09 -23.40 -5.58
N GLY A 37 -32.11 -24.22 -5.96
CA GLY A 37 -31.76 -24.45 -7.37
C GLY A 37 -30.27 -24.37 -7.69
N ALA A 38 -29.46 -25.28 -7.15
CA ALA A 38 -28.16 -25.58 -7.72
C ALA A 38 -28.35 -26.28 -9.08
N VAL A 39 -28.24 -25.51 -10.17
CA VAL A 39 -28.18 -26.04 -11.53
C VAL A 39 -26.75 -26.56 -11.79
N PRO A 40 -26.57 -27.83 -12.21
CA PRO A 40 -25.25 -28.34 -12.55
C PRO A 40 -24.74 -27.72 -13.85
N LEU A 41 -23.45 -27.34 -13.83
CA LEU A 41 -22.71 -26.85 -14.98
C LEU A 41 -22.72 -27.87 -16.14
N PRO A 42 -22.89 -27.44 -17.40
CA PRO A 42 -22.75 -28.33 -18.53
C PRO A 42 -21.29 -28.77 -18.72
N SER A 43 -21.11 -30.07 -18.92
CA SER A 43 -19.87 -30.73 -19.31
C SER A 43 -19.29 -30.11 -20.59
N GLN A 44 -18.01 -29.72 -20.54
CA GLN A 44 -17.27 -29.26 -21.71
C GLN A 44 -17.17 -30.38 -22.75
N GLY A 45 -17.87 -30.21 -23.86
CA GLY A 45 -17.77 -31.04 -25.05
C GLY A 45 -16.44 -30.82 -25.77
N VAL A 46 -15.81 -31.95 -26.10
CA VAL A 46 -14.65 -32.08 -26.97
C VAL A 46 -15.04 -31.64 -28.39
N ALA A 47 -14.47 -30.53 -28.87
CA ALA A 47 -14.39 -30.19 -30.30
C ALA A 47 -12.93 -30.41 -30.71
N GLY A 48 -12.60 -31.27 -31.68
CA GLY A 48 -13.10 -31.21 -33.05
C GLY A 48 -11.96 -30.65 -33.91
N GLN A 49 -11.02 -31.51 -34.25
CA GLN A 49 -9.80 -31.22 -35.00
C GLN A 49 -10.12 -31.16 -36.50
N PRO A 50 -9.88 -30.05 -37.23
CA PRO A 50 -10.09 -30.04 -38.66
C PRO A 50 -8.90 -30.61 -39.42
N GLU A 51 -9.27 -31.51 -40.32
CA GLU A 51 -8.52 -32.19 -41.37
C GLU A 51 -7.64 -31.25 -42.21
N GLY A 52 -6.48 -31.79 -42.60
CA GLY A 52 -5.51 -31.17 -43.49
C GLY A 52 -6.06 -30.85 -44.88
N ALA A 53 -5.60 -29.72 -45.41
CA ALA A 53 -5.69 -29.40 -46.82
C ALA A 53 -4.29 -29.14 -47.38
N ASP A 54 -4.03 -29.84 -48.48
CA ASP A 54 -2.84 -29.87 -49.32
C ASP A 54 -2.23 -28.49 -49.61
N ARG A 55 -0.89 -28.45 -49.64
CA ARG A 55 -0.13 -27.43 -50.38
C ARG A 55 0.74 -28.11 -51.43
N PRO A 56 0.54 -27.81 -52.73
CA PRO A 56 1.41 -28.30 -53.79
C PRO A 56 2.71 -27.48 -53.83
N GLY A 57 3.80 -28.18 -54.16
CA GLY A 57 5.13 -27.61 -54.25
C GLY A 57 5.32 -26.67 -55.45
N THR A 58 6.38 -25.88 -55.37
CA THR A 58 7.02 -25.33 -56.56
C THR A 58 8.51 -25.13 -56.27
N ASP A 59 9.30 -25.97 -56.92
CA ASP A 59 10.73 -25.82 -57.13
C ASP A 59 11.03 -24.56 -57.96
N MET A 60 12.10 -23.84 -57.64
CA MET A 60 13.10 -23.40 -58.63
C MET A 60 14.36 -22.80 -57.96
N ARG A 61 15.37 -23.65 -57.82
CA ARG A 61 16.70 -23.53 -58.45
C ARG A 61 17.25 -22.11 -58.73
N THR A 62 18.30 -21.73 -57.99
CA THR A 62 19.49 -21.07 -58.56
C THR A 62 20.77 -21.56 -57.87
N LYS A 63 21.57 -22.30 -58.64
CA LYS A 63 22.94 -22.73 -58.33
C LYS A 63 23.88 -21.53 -58.49
N GLY A 64 24.64 -21.22 -57.44
CA GLY A 64 25.82 -20.36 -57.50
C GLY A 64 26.98 -21.04 -56.78
N THR A 65 27.93 -21.56 -57.54
CA THR A 65 29.17 -22.22 -57.12
C THR A 65 30.18 -21.23 -56.54
N VAL A 66 30.66 -21.48 -55.32
CA VAL A 66 31.89 -20.90 -54.77
C VAL A 66 32.82 -22.06 -54.36
N PRO A 67 34.11 -22.03 -54.74
CA PRO A 67 35.00 -23.18 -54.64
C PRO A 67 35.49 -23.46 -53.21
N ALA A 68 35.89 -24.72 -53.06
CA ALA A 68 36.39 -25.38 -51.88
C ALA A 68 37.62 -24.70 -51.26
N ALA A 69 37.47 -24.26 -50.01
CA ALA A 69 38.56 -24.20 -49.04
C ALA A 69 38.45 -25.46 -48.17
N ALA A 70 39.27 -26.45 -48.50
CA ALA A 70 39.45 -27.66 -47.75
C ALA A 70 40.09 -27.38 -46.37
N ASP A 71 39.67 -28.19 -45.41
CA ASP A 71 40.46 -28.68 -44.27
C ASP A 71 40.94 -27.68 -43.21
N LEU A 72 39.98 -27.10 -42.49
CA LEU A 72 40.17 -26.88 -41.05
C LEU A 72 39.15 -27.73 -40.29
N PRO A 73 39.57 -28.61 -39.35
CA PRO A 73 38.64 -29.30 -38.48
C PRO A 73 37.79 -28.25 -37.75
N PRO A 74 36.47 -28.46 -37.59
CA PRO A 74 35.65 -27.53 -36.84
C PRO A 74 36.28 -27.36 -35.45
N PRO A 75 36.40 -26.12 -34.93
CA PRO A 75 36.91 -25.91 -33.59
C PRO A 75 36.05 -26.76 -32.67
N VAL A 76 36.67 -27.77 -32.05
CA VAL A 76 36.04 -28.61 -31.03
C VAL A 76 35.47 -27.63 -30.02
N ALA A 77 34.15 -27.46 -30.07
CA ALA A 77 33.43 -26.60 -29.16
C ALA A 77 33.75 -27.14 -27.77
N ARG A 78 34.66 -26.48 -27.06
CA ARG A 78 34.97 -26.78 -25.68
C ARG A 78 33.63 -26.84 -24.98
N ALA A 79 33.23 -28.03 -24.56
CA ALA A 79 32.06 -28.26 -23.75
C ALA A 79 32.20 -27.35 -22.53
N ALA A 80 31.56 -26.19 -22.58
CA ALA A 80 31.58 -25.22 -21.51
C ALA A 80 31.00 -25.95 -20.30
N PRO A 81 31.72 -26.05 -19.18
CA PRO A 81 31.33 -26.89 -18.06
C PRO A 81 29.92 -26.52 -17.61
N HIS A 82 28.97 -27.45 -17.81
CA HIS A 82 27.54 -27.34 -17.52
C HIS A 82 27.24 -27.34 -16.00
N LEU A 83 28.19 -26.88 -15.17
CA LEU A 83 28.19 -27.03 -13.71
C LEU A 83 27.67 -25.80 -12.97
N SER A 84 26.92 -24.92 -13.62
CA SER A 84 26.02 -24.00 -12.91
C SER A 84 24.70 -24.72 -12.62
N ARG A 85 24.71 -25.69 -11.69
CA ARG A 85 23.50 -26.37 -11.20
C ARG A 85 22.47 -25.31 -10.77
N PRO A 86 21.36 -25.12 -11.51
CA PRO A 86 20.42 -24.03 -11.24
C PRO A 86 19.77 -24.13 -9.85
N GLY A 87 19.73 -25.34 -9.26
CA GLY A 87 19.13 -25.59 -7.94
C GLY A 87 19.84 -24.91 -6.75
N VAL A 88 21.17 -24.73 -6.78
CA VAL A 88 21.90 -24.17 -5.61
C VAL A 88 21.67 -22.66 -5.49
N ARG A 89 21.52 -21.95 -6.62
CA ARG A 89 21.24 -20.51 -6.63
C ARG A 89 19.82 -20.17 -6.16
N LEU A 90 18.88 -21.10 -6.30
CA LEU A 90 17.48 -20.92 -5.89
C LEU A 90 17.30 -20.89 -4.36
N VAL A 91 18.14 -21.60 -3.59
CA VAL A 91 18.04 -21.67 -2.13
C VAL A 91 18.98 -20.67 -1.43
N ALA A 92 20.15 -20.39 -2.00
CA ALA A 92 21.13 -19.50 -1.37
C ALA A 92 20.65 -18.04 -1.25
N VAL A 93 19.87 -17.55 -2.22
CA VAL A 93 19.41 -16.15 -2.24
C VAL A 93 18.38 -15.86 -1.13
N PRO A 94 17.28 -16.63 -0.96
CA PRO A 94 16.35 -16.42 0.15
C PRO A 94 17.01 -16.49 1.52
N LEU A 95 17.93 -17.45 1.72
CA LEU A 95 18.65 -17.60 2.98
C LEU A 95 19.56 -16.38 3.26
N ALA A 96 20.35 -15.94 2.29
CA ALA A 96 21.22 -14.78 2.44
C ALA A 96 20.43 -13.50 2.72
N VAL A 97 19.28 -13.31 2.06
CA VAL A 97 18.37 -12.19 2.34
C VAL A 97 17.84 -12.26 3.77
N THR A 98 17.40 -13.44 4.21
CA THR A 98 16.86 -13.64 5.56
C THR A 98 17.91 -13.34 6.63
N LEU A 99 19.14 -13.88 6.48
CA LEU A 99 20.25 -13.61 7.38
C LEU A 99 20.65 -12.13 7.39
N GLY A 100 20.68 -11.49 6.21
CA GLY A 100 20.92 -10.05 6.10
C GLY A 100 19.88 -9.22 6.85
N LEU A 101 18.59 -9.54 6.71
CA LEU A 101 17.51 -8.84 7.42
C LEU A 101 17.57 -9.06 8.94
N LEU A 102 17.88 -10.28 9.40
CA LEU A 102 18.10 -10.57 10.81
C LEU A 102 19.28 -9.77 11.38
N THR A 103 20.34 -9.60 10.59
CA THR A 103 21.51 -8.81 10.99
C THR A 103 21.14 -7.33 11.13
N VAL A 104 20.40 -6.78 10.17
CA VAL A 104 19.87 -5.41 10.23
C VAL A 104 18.96 -5.22 11.45
N ALA A 105 18.10 -6.19 11.75
CA ALA A 105 17.23 -6.13 12.92
C ALA A 105 18.01 -6.14 14.24
N ALA A 106 19.02 -7.01 14.36
CA ALA A 106 19.89 -7.07 15.53
C ALA A 106 20.66 -5.75 15.74
N LEU A 107 21.21 -5.18 14.65
CA LEU A 107 21.90 -3.89 14.70
C LEU A 107 20.95 -2.74 15.07
N GLY A 108 19.74 -2.71 14.51
CA GLY A 108 18.71 -1.74 14.87
C GLY A 108 18.32 -1.81 16.35
N THR A 109 18.11 -3.02 16.85
CA THR A 109 17.82 -3.28 18.27
C THR A 109 18.96 -2.77 19.16
N GLY A 110 20.21 -3.07 18.81
CA GLY A 110 21.38 -2.59 19.55
C GLY A 110 21.54 -1.07 19.52
N PHE A 111 21.36 -0.45 18.34
CA PHE A 111 21.46 1.00 18.16
C PHE A 111 20.42 1.76 18.98
N VAL A 112 19.18 1.28 18.99
CA VAL A 112 18.08 1.94 19.68
C VAL A 112 18.11 1.62 21.18
N GLY A 113 18.30 0.36 21.54
CA GLY A 113 18.12 -0.15 22.90
C GLY A 113 19.35 -0.07 23.81
N ARG A 114 20.57 -0.21 23.27
CA ARG A 114 21.78 -0.44 24.09
C ARG A 114 22.80 0.68 24.01
N PHE A 115 22.74 1.51 22.96
CA PHE A 115 23.64 2.65 22.84
C PHE A 115 23.35 3.66 23.96
N GLY A 116 24.36 4.03 24.76
CA GLY A 116 24.22 4.96 25.89
C GLY A 116 23.46 4.44 27.13
N ALA A 117 22.99 3.19 27.14
CA ALA A 117 22.20 2.64 28.26
C ALA A 117 22.99 2.54 29.58
N ALA A 118 24.32 2.52 29.53
CA ALA A 118 25.19 2.40 30.70
C ALA A 118 25.52 3.76 31.37
N GLU A 119 25.13 4.88 30.78
CA GLU A 119 25.61 6.21 31.19
C GLU A 119 24.96 6.72 32.50
N SER A 120 23.68 6.41 32.74
CA SER A 120 22.96 6.84 33.94
C SER A 120 22.24 5.70 34.68
N PRO A 121 22.04 5.79 36.01
CA PRO A 121 21.23 4.83 36.76
C PRO A 121 19.78 4.74 36.27
N GLU A 122 19.22 5.88 35.84
CA GLU A 122 17.86 5.97 35.28
C GLU A 122 17.76 5.21 33.95
N ALA A 123 18.72 5.40 33.04
CA ALA A 123 18.77 4.67 31.78
C ALA A 123 18.90 3.16 31.99
N ARG A 124 19.68 2.72 32.99
CA ARG A 124 19.79 1.29 33.34
C ARG A 124 18.48 0.73 33.88
N ALA A 125 17.79 1.47 34.76
CA ALA A 125 16.49 1.05 35.27
C ALA A 125 15.47 0.94 34.12
N PHE A 126 15.43 1.91 33.21
CA PHE A 126 14.54 1.89 32.05
C PHE A 126 14.83 0.75 31.08
N THR A 127 16.10 0.56 30.72
CA THR A 127 16.51 -0.47 29.76
C THR A 127 16.46 -1.90 30.31
N SER A 128 16.26 -2.07 31.61
CA SER A 128 16.05 -3.39 32.24
C SER A 128 14.61 -3.89 32.21
N LEU A 129 13.66 -3.07 31.74
CA LEU A 129 12.25 -3.42 31.63
C LEU A 129 11.98 -4.35 30.44
N LEU A 130 11.09 -5.33 30.64
CA LEU A 130 10.66 -6.23 29.57
C LEU A 130 9.98 -5.46 28.43
N GLU A 131 9.18 -4.45 28.75
CA GLU A 131 8.49 -3.60 27.79
C GLU A 131 9.47 -2.82 26.91
N PHE A 132 10.61 -2.41 27.46
CA PHE A 132 11.67 -1.76 26.70
C PHE A 132 12.35 -2.75 25.75
N ASP A 133 12.66 -3.97 26.21
CA ASP A 133 13.21 -5.02 25.36
C ASP A 133 12.27 -5.35 24.19
N LEU A 134 10.96 -5.49 24.46
CA LEU A 134 9.94 -5.69 23.44
C LEU A 134 9.89 -4.54 22.44
N TRP A 135 9.87 -3.29 22.92
CA TRP A 135 9.90 -2.12 22.04
C TRP A 135 11.16 -2.08 21.17
N SER A 136 12.34 -2.32 21.75
CA SER A 136 13.61 -2.28 21.01
C SER A 136 13.69 -3.38 19.94
N ALA A 137 13.19 -4.58 20.24
CA ALA A 137 13.10 -5.68 19.29
C ALA A 137 12.12 -5.39 18.15
N LEU A 138 10.97 -4.77 18.47
CA LEU A 138 10.02 -4.31 17.46
C LEU A 138 10.64 -3.27 16.53
N VAL A 139 11.33 -2.26 17.08
CA VAL A 139 12.02 -1.25 16.25
C VAL A 139 13.10 -1.89 15.37
N GLY A 140 13.87 -2.86 15.90
CA GLY A 140 14.80 -3.64 15.10
C GLY A 140 14.13 -4.34 13.93
N ALA A 141 13.02 -5.04 14.19
CA ALA A 141 12.23 -5.71 13.15
C ALA A 141 11.66 -4.70 12.12
N SER A 142 11.17 -3.55 12.58
CA SER A 142 10.67 -2.46 11.73
C SER A 142 11.76 -1.93 10.80
N ILE A 143 12.99 -1.73 11.29
CA ILE A 143 14.11 -1.28 10.44
C ILE A 143 14.41 -2.32 9.34
N ALA A 144 14.44 -3.61 9.69
CA ALA A 144 14.63 -4.66 8.68
C ALA A 144 13.49 -4.68 7.65
N LEU A 145 12.24 -4.54 8.11
CA LEU A 145 11.08 -4.40 7.23
C LEU A 145 11.20 -3.19 6.31
N TYR A 146 11.62 -2.03 6.83
CA TYR A 146 11.81 -0.81 6.05
C TYR A 146 12.83 -1.01 4.94
N VAL A 147 13.96 -1.66 5.23
CA VAL A 147 14.98 -2.00 4.22
C VAL A 147 14.40 -2.92 3.15
N ALA A 148 13.70 -3.99 3.56
CA ALA A 148 13.12 -4.96 2.63
C ALA A 148 12.07 -4.33 1.71
N VAL A 149 11.15 -3.54 2.29
CA VAL A 149 10.05 -2.88 1.57
C VAL A 149 10.60 -1.77 0.66
N ALA A 150 11.52 -0.94 1.16
CA ALA A 150 12.16 0.10 0.35
C ALA A 150 12.92 -0.50 -0.84
N TYR A 151 13.66 -1.60 -0.63
CA TYR A 151 14.34 -2.32 -1.70
C TYR A 151 13.35 -2.86 -2.73
N ALA A 152 12.29 -3.54 -2.30
CA ALA A 152 11.29 -4.11 -3.19
C ALA A 152 10.59 -3.03 -4.04
N MET A 153 10.20 -1.91 -3.43
CA MET A 153 9.58 -0.78 -4.12
C MET A 153 10.55 -0.09 -5.08
N SER A 154 11.80 0.16 -4.64
CA SER A 154 12.85 0.74 -5.49
C SER A 154 13.18 -0.14 -6.68
N TYR A 155 13.25 -1.45 -6.47
CA TYR A 155 13.45 -2.43 -7.53
C TYR A 155 12.28 -2.42 -8.52
N ALA A 156 11.04 -2.35 -8.05
CA ALA A 156 9.85 -2.26 -8.91
C ALA A 156 9.87 -0.99 -9.79
N VAL A 157 10.15 0.16 -9.19
CA VAL A 157 10.30 1.45 -9.92
C VAL A 157 11.44 1.36 -10.94
N ARG A 158 12.63 0.94 -10.50
CA ARG A 158 13.83 0.86 -11.36
C ARG A 158 13.64 -0.13 -12.51
N ARG A 159 13.06 -1.31 -12.23
CA ARG A 159 12.78 -2.32 -13.27
C ARG A 159 11.84 -1.77 -14.33
N ARG A 160 10.86 -0.95 -13.93
CA ARG A 160 9.96 -0.27 -14.88
C ARG A 160 10.70 0.78 -15.70
N TRP A 161 11.46 1.68 -15.06
CA TRP A 161 12.17 2.75 -15.75
C TRP A 161 13.27 2.26 -16.72
N ARG A 162 13.66 0.98 -16.62
CA ARG A 162 14.53 0.33 -17.61
C ARG A 162 13.82 -0.02 -18.93
N GLN A 163 12.49 -0.07 -18.96
CA GLN A 163 11.74 -0.27 -20.19
C GLN A 163 11.75 1.03 -21.00
N PRO A 164 12.16 1.03 -22.28
CA PRO A 164 12.29 2.25 -23.08
C PRO A 164 11.01 3.09 -23.15
N ILE A 165 9.86 2.41 -23.20
CA ILE A 165 8.53 3.02 -23.31
C ILE A 165 8.14 3.78 -22.01
N ASP A 166 8.61 3.30 -20.86
CA ASP A 166 8.25 3.82 -19.54
C ASP A 166 9.34 4.68 -18.91
N ARG A 167 10.42 4.99 -19.64
CA ARG A 167 11.53 5.76 -19.09
C ARG A 167 11.06 7.21 -18.83
N PRO A 168 11.01 7.67 -17.57
CA PRO A 168 10.66 9.05 -17.30
C PRO A 168 11.75 9.98 -17.85
N ALA A 169 11.34 11.16 -18.32
CA ALA A 169 12.30 12.22 -18.61
C ALA A 169 13.08 12.56 -17.33
N PRO A 170 14.37 12.90 -17.41
CA PRO A 170 15.18 13.21 -16.22
C PRO A 170 14.58 14.36 -15.39
N ARG A 171 13.94 15.34 -16.07
CA ARG A 171 13.19 16.42 -15.40
C ARG A 171 12.01 15.89 -14.58
N ALA A 172 11.29 14.88 -15.08
CA ALA A 172 10.19 14.26 -14.34
C ALA A 172 10.70 13.54 -13.09
N VAL A 173 11.82 12.82 -13.19
CA VAL A 173 12.45 12.19 -12.02
C VAL A 173 12.85 13.24 -10.99
N ALA A 174 13.47 14.34 -11.41
CA ALA A 174 13.85 15.44 -10.51
C ALA A 174 12.63 16.05 -9.81
N VAL A 175 11.53 16.29 -10.53
CA VAL A 175 10.27 16.80 -9.94
C VAL A 175 9.68 15.81 -8.93
N LEU A 176 9.68 14.51 -9.24
CA LEU A 176 9.18 13.48 -8.31
C LEU A 176 10.03 13.40 -7.03
N VAL A 177 11.36 13.44 -7.17
CA VAL A 177 12.29 13.42 -6.03
C VAL A 177 12.14 14.70 -5.19
N ALA A 178 12.05 15.86 -5.83
CA ALA A 178 11.83 17.13 -5.14
C ALA A 178 10.48 17.14 -4.41
N GLY A 179 9.42 16.66 -5.05
CA GLY A 179 8.09 16.52 -4.44
C GLY A 179 8.11 15.58 -3.23
N ALA A 180 8.83 14.46 -3.31
CA ALA A 180 9.05 13.58 -2.17
C ALA A 180 9.78 14.30 -1.04
N ALA A 181 10.89 14.99 -1.34
CA ALA A 181 11.66 15.72 -0.33
C ALA A 181 10.83 16.81 0.37
N VAL A 182 10.01 17.56 -0.38
CA VAL A 182 9.09 18.56 0.18
C VAL A 182 8.04 17.91 1.07
N LEU A 183 7.43 16.80 0.65
CA LEU A 183 6.47 16.05 1.45
C LEU A 183 7.10 15.55 2.76
N LEU A 184 8.31 14.98 2.68
CA LEU A 184 9.07 14.54 3.85
C LEU A 184 9.36 15.71 4.80
N GLY A 185 9.82 16.85 4.28
CA GLY A 185 10.08 18.05 5.06
C GLY A 185 8.83 18.61 5.74
N ALA A 186 7.70 18.64 5.03
CA ALA A 186 6.41 19.08 5.57
C ALA A 186 5.91 18.16 6.68
N VAL A 187 5.95 16.83 6.46
CA VAL A 187 5.57 15.83 7.47
C VAL A 187 6.44 15.96 8.72
N PHE A 188 7.76 16.07 8.55
CA PHE A 188 8.69 16.24 9.66
C PHE A 188 8.41 17.55 10.43
N GLY A 189 8.22 18.65 9.70
CA GLY A 189 7.91 19.96 10.30
C GLY A 189 6.60 19.94 11.10
N ILE A 190 5.54 19.35 10.56
CA ILE A 190 4.25 19.21 11.24
C ILE A 190 4.40 18.37 12.52
N LEU A 191 5.04 17.21 12.45
CA LEU A 191 5.23 16.36 13.63
C LEU A 191 6.08 17.05 14.69
N ARG A 192 7.10 17.79 14.28
CA ARG A 192 7.97 18.55 15.17
C ARG A 192 7.25 19.72 15.84
N PHE A 193 6.29 20.34 15.14
CA PHE A 193 5.42 21.37 15.68
C PHE A 193 4.49 20.83 16.77
N PHE A 194 3.90 19.64 16.55
CA PHE A 194 3.04 18.99 17.55
C PHE A 194 3.78 18.27 18.68
N THR A 195 5.10 18.05 18.53
CA THR A 195 5.93 17.36 19.54
C THR A 195 7.15 18.21 19.88
N PRO A 196 7.04 19.18 20.80
CA PRO A 196 8.18 19.96 21.29
C PRO A 196 9.25 19.03 21.88
N PRO A 197 10.56 19.36 21.71
CA PRO A 197 11.64 18.44 22.06
C PRO A 197 11.74 18.19 23.57
N ASP A 198 11.19 19.11 24.38
CA ASP A 198 11.24 19.09 25.84
C ASP A 198 9.91 18.63 26.46
N SER A 199 8.96 18.16 25.64
CA SER A 199 7.61 17.83 26.11
C SER A 199 7.52 16.50 26.87
N VAL A 200 8.46 15.58 26.63
CA VAL A 200 8.47 14.26 27.27
C VAL A 200 9.85 14.05 27.89
N PRO A 201 9.99 14.11 29.23
CA PRO A 201 11.25 13.78 29.88
C PRO A 201 11.50 12.28 29.75
N VAL A 202 12.38 11.89 28.82
CA VAL A 202 12.70 10.49 28.60
C VAL A 202 13.91 10.11 29.47
N PRO A 203 13.84 9.00 30.24
CA PRO A 203 14.95 8.51 31.08
C PRO A 203 16.12 7.89 30.29
N LEU A 204 16.27 8.20 29.00
CA LEU A 204 17.28 7.61 28.13
C LEU A 204 17.97 8.70 27.31
N ASP A 205 19.25 8.91 27.59
CA ASP A 205 20.08 9.88 26.90
C ASP A 205 20.13 9.59 25.40
N GLY A 206 19.77 10.62 24.63
CA GLY A 206 19.73 10.56 23.18
C GLY A 206 18.48 9.93 22.57
N LEU A 207 17.50 9.43 23.33
CA LEU A 207 16.25 8.97 22.70
C LEU A 207 15.56 10.11 21.93
N ALA A 208 15.69 11.34 22.42
CA ALA A 208 15.14 12.55 21.80
C ALA A 208 15.60 12.78 20.35
N TRP A 209 16.82 12.34 19.97
CA TRP A 209 17.29 12.42 18.58
C TRP A 209 17.13 11.11 17.81
N ARG A 210 17.15 9.95 18.50
CA ARG A 210 16.94 8.63 17.88
C ARG A 210 15.53 8.48 17.33
N VAL A 211 14.51 8.93 18.04
CA VAL A 211 13.10 8.85 17.58
C VAL A 211 12.89 9.63 16.28
N PRO A 212 13.31 10.91 16.16
CA PRO A 212 13.31 11.62 14.88
C PRO A 212 14.11 10.94 13.78
N LEU A 213 15.24 10.29 14.11
CA LEU A 213 16.01 9.55 13.12
C LEU A 213 15.25 8.32 12.59
N LEU A 214 14.58 7.56 13.47
CA LEU A 214 13.74 6.43 13.07
C LEU A 214 12.59 6.88 12.17
N LEU A 215 12.00 8.03 12.49
CA LEU A 215 10.99 8.67 11.65
C LEU A 215 11.53 9.01 10.25
N VAL A 216 12.71 9.64 10.18
CA VAL A 216 13.38 9.95 8.90
C VAL A 216 13.67 8.68 8.12
N LEU A 217 14.13 7.61 8.78
CA LEU A 217 14.39 6.33 8.15
C LEU A 217 13.11 5.71 7.56
N GLY A 218 12.00 5.72 8.31
CA GLY A 218 10.70 5.25 7.83
C GLY A 218 10.20 6.05 6.63
N MET A 219 10.36 7.38 6.67
CA MET A 219 10.02 8.27 5.55
C MET A 219 10.86 8.00 4.30
N LEU A 220 12.18 7.82 4.46
CA LEU A 220 13.07 7.45 3.36
C LEU A 220 12.70 6.08 2.77
N ALA A 221 12.31 5.13 3.62
CA ALA A 221 11.87 3.82 3.17
C ALA A 221 10.54 3.86 2.40
N ALA A 222 9.65 4.80 2.74
CA ALA A 222 8.38 5.02 2.05
C ALA A 222 8.52 5.80 0.73
N ALA A 223 9.59 6.60 0.56
CA ALA A 223 9.77 7.48 -0.60
C ALA A 223 9.69 6.76 -1.96
N PRO A 224 10.28 5.57 -2.19
CA PRO A 224 10.11 4.83 -3.44
C PRO A 224 8.66 4.47 -3.74
N GLY A 225 7.84 4.22 -2.71
CA GLY A 225 6.41 3.96 -2.85
C GLY A 225 5.66 5.19 -3.35
N ALA A 226 5.93 6.36 -2.78
CA ALA A 226 5.33 7.63 -3.23
C ALA A 226 5.71 7.97 -4.68
N VAL A 227 7.00 7.84 -5.02
CA VAL A 227 7.49 8.02 -6.40
C VAL A 227 6.80 7.03 -7.36
N GLY A 228 6.65 5.77 -6.94
CA GLY A 228 5.96 4.75 -7.71
C GLY A 228 4.48 5.04 -7.95
N LEU A 229 3.77 5.60 -6.96
CA LEU A 229 2.37 6.01 -7.08
C LEU A 229 2.20 7.19 -8.03
N TRP A 230 3.03 8.22 -7.92
CA TRP A 230 2.99 9.35 -8.86
C TRP A 230 3.35 8.94 -10.29
N ASP A 231 4.29 8.00 -10.47
CA ASP A 231 4.58 7.41 -11.78
C ASP A 231 3.34 6.71 -12.36
N VAL A 232 2.61 5.92 -11.55
CA VAL A 232 1.34 5.34 -11.97
C VAL A 232 0.32 6.42 -12.34
N GLN A 233 0.21 7.50 -11.54
CA GLN A 233 -0.70 8.61 -11.84
C GLN A 233 -0.39 9.26 -13.20
N VAL A 234 0.88 9.55 -13.48
CA VAL A 234 1.32 10.11 -14.77
C VAL A 234 0.97 9.18 -15.93
N ARG A 235 1.13 7.87 -15.75
CA ARG A 235 0.78 6.88 -16.78
C ARG A 235 -0.73 6.82 -17.03
N LEU A 236 -1.54 6.82 -15.96
CA LEU A 236 -2.98 6.87 -16.09
C LEU A 236 -3.45 8.15 -16.78
N LEU A 237 -2.83 9.31 -16.51
CA LEU A 237 -3.11 10.56 -17.22
C LEU A 237 -2.75 10.47 -18.71
N ARG A 238 -1.62 9.85 -19.05
CA ARG A 238 -1.24 9.62 -20.46
C ARG A 238 -2.20 8.67 -21.16
N LEU A 239 -2.59 7.58 -20.52
CA LEU A 239 -3.57 6.64 -21.04
C LEU A 239 -4.93 7.32 -21.23
N SER A 240 -5.37 8.08 -20.24
CA SER A 240 -6.58 8.92 -20.30
C SER A 240 -6.60 9.86 -21.51
N ARG A 241 -5.46 10.45 -21.89
CA ARG A 241 -5.38 11.32 -23.08
C ARG A 241 -5.36 10.55 -24.40
N ARG A 242 -4.99 9.28 -24.41
CA ARG A 242 -4.95 8.42 -25.60
C ARG A 242 -6.26 7.68 -25.85
N LEU A 243 -7.04 7.47 -24.80
CA LEU A 243 -8.34 6.85 -24.93
C LEU A 243 -9.27 7.79 -25.72
N PRO A 244 -10.00 7.27 -26.71
CA PRO A 244 -10.90 8.06 -27.51
C PRO A 244 -12.00 8.69 -26.65
N THR A 245 -12.44 9.87 -27.06
CA THR A 245 -13.61 10.56 -26.48
C THR A 245 -14.87 10.24 -27.28
N GLU A 246 -14.71 9.82 -28.53
CA GLU A 246 -15.80 9.45 -29.42
C GLU A 246 -16.19 7.98 -29.22
N PRO A 247 -17.49 7.66 -29.17
CA PRO A 247 -17.99 6.32 -28.87
C PRO A 247 -17.66 5.25 -29.93
N ASP A 248 -17.23 5.67 -31.12
CA ASP A 248 -17.07 4.79 -32.30
C ASP A 248 -15.61 4.43 -32.56
N VAL A 249 -14.69 5.03 -31.81
CA VAL A 249 -13.25 4.78 -31.96
C VAL A 249 -12.83 3.72 -30.94
N LEU A 250 -12.26 2.62 -31.43
CA LEU A 250 -11.76 1.55 -30.59
C LEU A 250 -10.58 2.02 -29.72
N ALA A 251 -10.53 1.54 -28.48
CA ALA A 251 -9.42 1.81 -27.58
C ALA A 251 -8.08 1.30 -28.16
N PRO A 252 -6.94 1.99 -27.88
CA PRO A 252 -5.63 1.55 -28.33
C PRO A 252 -5.30 0.12 -27.87
N VAL A 253 -4.70 -0.67 -28.76
CA VAL A 253 -4.25 -2.03 -28.45
C VAL A 253 -3.33 -2.01 -27.23
N GLY A 254 -3.67 -2.80 -26.21
CA GLY A 254 -2.89 -2.90 -24.97
C GLY A 254 -3.29 -1.94 -23.85
N ALA A 255 -4.25 -1.02 -24.07
CA ALA A 255 -4.75 -0.12 -23.03
C ALA A 255 -5.23 -0.87 -21.77
N LEU A 256 -5.95 -1.98 -21.96
CA LEU A 256 -6.40 -2.84 -20.86
C LEU A 256 -5.24 -3.43 -20.06
N ARG A 257 -4.21 -3.91 -20.74
CA ARG A 257 -3.00 -4.45 -20.10
C ARG A 257 -2.25 -3.35 -19.35
N GLU A 258 -2.12 -2.16 -19.94
CA GLU A 258 -1.45 -1.02 -19.31
C GLU A 258 -2.18 -0.59 -18.02
N LEU A 259 -3.50 -0.49 -18.08
CA LEU A 259 -4.36 -0.15 -16.94
C LEU A 259 -4.26 -1.21 -15.82
N HIS A 260 -4.31 -2.49 -16.16
CA HIS A 260 -4.18 -3.59 -15.21
C HIS A 260 -2.80 -3.59 -14.53
N LEU A 261 -1.71 -3.38 -15.29
CA LEU A 261 -0.36 -3.28 -14.73
C LEU A 261 -0.23 -2.05 -13.82
N GLY A 262 -0.80 -0.91 -14.21
CA GLY A 262 -0.85 0.30 -13.39
C GLY A 262 -1.52 0.05 -12.05
N TRP A 263 -2.68 -0.60 -12.05
CA TRP A 263 -3.40 -0.96 -10.82
C TRP A 263 -2.61 -1.91 -9.92
N ARG A 264 -2.08 -2.99 -10.49
CA ARG A 264 -1.29 -3.98 -9.73
C ARG A 264 -0.12 -3.31 -9.02
N ASP A 265 0.54 -2.38 -9.70
CA ASP A 265 1.69 -1.72 -9.12
C ASP A 265 1.28 -0.64 -8.11
N ALA A 266 0.15 0.06 -8.31
CA ALA A 266 -0.43 0.93 -7.28
C ALA A 266 -0.74 0.17 -5.98
N VAL A 267 -1.36 -1.01 -6.08
CA VAL A 267 -1.64 -1.89 -4.92
C VAL A 267 -0.36 -2.34 -4.22
N ARG A 268 0.70 -2.63 -4.97
CA ARG A 268 2.01 -3.01 -4.40
C ARG A 268 2.60 -1.86 -3.58
N PHE A 269 2.63 -0.64 -4.11
CA PHE A 269 3.12 0.53 -3.40
C PHE A 269 2.23 0.87 -2.20
N LEU A 270 0.91 0.73 -2.34
CA LEU A 270 -0.05 0.86 -1.24
C LEU A 270 0.27 -0.12 -0.10
N THR A 271 0.49 -1.38 -0.44
CA THR A 271 0.78 -2.43 0.56
C THR A 271 2.08 -2.13 1.30
N GLY A 272 3.14 -1.77 0.55
CA GLY A 272 4.44 -1.39 1.15
C GLY A 272 4.34 -0.18 2.08
N GLY A 273 3.66 0.89 1.65
CA GLY A 273 3.45 2.07 2.49
C GLY A 273 2.61 1.78 3.72
N SER A 274 1.55 0.97 3.59
CA SER A 274 0.69 0.58 4.71
C SER A 274 1.45 -0.21 5.76
N LEU A 275 2.34 -1.12 5.35
CA LEU A 275 3.20 -1.87 6.26
C LEU A 275 4.11 -0.95 7.07
N ILE A 276 4.77 0.00 6.40
CA ILE A 276 5.68 0.96 7.05
C ILE A 276 4.94 1.81 8.10
N ILE A 277 3.78 2.35 7.74
CA ILE A 277 2.98 3.17 8.65
C ILE A 277 2.51 2.33 9.83
N SER A 278 2.01 1.12 9.59
CA SER A 278 1.45 0.27 10.64
C SER A 278 2.50 -0.10 11.67
N THR A 279 3.70 -0.50 11.23
CA THR A 279 4.80 -0.80 12.16
C THR A 279 5.26 0.44 12.92
N ALA A 280 5.30 1.61 12.30
CA ALA A 280 5.64 2.86 13.01
C ALA A 280 4.64 3.17 14.15
N VAL A 281 3.34 2.93 13.95
CA VAL A 281 2.35 3.12 15.02
C VAL A 281 2.48 2.06 16.12
N VAL A 282 2.78 0.81 15.75
CA VAL A 282 3.07 -0.26 16.71
C VAL A 282 4.29 0.09 17.56
N ASP A 283 5.36 0.58 16.94
CA ASP A 283 6.58 1.03 17.64
C ASP A 283 6.28 2.18 18.61
N ALA A 284 5.44 3.14 18.22
CA ALA A 284 5.01 4.24 19.08
C ALA A 284 4.17 3.76 20.28
N GLY A 285 3.27 2.80 20.07
CA GLY A 285 2.48 2.18 21.13
C GLY A 285 3.35 1.36 22.10
N ALA A 286 4.30 0.60 21.58
CA ALA A 286 5.26 -0.16 22.39
C ALA A 286 6.17 0.77 23.22
N LEU A 287 6.62 1.90 22.64
CA LEU A 287 7.38 2.90 23.37
C LEU A 287 6.56 3.49 24.52
N ARG A 288 5.29 3.81 24.26
CA ARG A 288 4.38 4.30 25.31
C ARG A 288 4.29 3.30 26.46
N ASN A 289 4.09 2.01 26.16
CA ASN A 289 4.00 0.98 27.20
C ASN A 289 5.29 0.87 28.02
N ALA A 290 6.46 0.96 27.37
CA ALA A 290 7.74 0.98 28.07
C ALA A 290 7.86 2.19 29.02
N LEU A 291 7.47 3.39 28.56
CA LEU A 291 7.51 4.60 29.38
C LEU A 291 6.54 4.54 30.57
N LEU A 292 5.34 3.98 30.38
CA LEU A 292 4.40 3.76 31.49
C LEU A 292 4.91 2.74 32.50
N ALA A 293 5.52 1.65 32.04
CA ALA A 293 6.11 0.62 32.92
C ALA A 293 7.25 1.20 33.77
N TYR A 294 7.97 2.21 33.26
CA TYR A 294 8.98 2.96 34.01
C TYR A 294 8.40 3.91 35.08
N GLY A 295 7.08 4.13 35.10
CA GLY A 295 6.42 5.04 36.02
C GLY A 295 6.18 6.44 35.46
N MET A 296 6.31 6.65 34.15
CA MET A 296 5.91 7.92 33.54
C MET A 296 4.40 8.12 33.71
N PRO A 297 3.94 9.31 34.16
CA PRO A 297 2.52 9.60 34.27
C PRO A 297 1.82 9.48 32.90
N GLU A 298 0.64 8.85 32.87
CA GLU A 298 -0.14 8.69 31.63
C GLU A 298 -0.45 10.01 30.93
N LYS A 299 -0.64 11.09 31.71
CA LYS A 299 -0.85 12.45 31.19
C LYS A 299 0.31 12.99 30.35
N SER A 300 1.53 12.51 30.57
CA SER A 300 2.74 12.95 29.84
C SER A 300 2.82 12.30 28.46
N PHE A 301 2.28 11.09 28.31
CA PHE A 301 2.19 10.41 27.02
C PHE A 301 0.82 9.72 26.86
N PRO A 302 -0.24 10.50 26.60
CA PRO A 302 -1.59 9.96 26.53
C PRO A 302 -1.73 9.04 25.31
N ALA A 303 -2.60 8.03 25.42
CA ALA A 303 -2.84 7.10 24.31
C ALA A 303 -3.36 7.81 23.05
N SER A 304 -4.06 8.95 23.23
CA SER A 304 -4.50 9.83 22.15
C SER A 304 -3.35 10.33 21.26
N SER A 305 -2.14 10.51 21.80
CA SER A 305 -0.97 10.91 21.00
C SER A 305 -0.55 9.82 20.01
N VAL A 306 -0.58 8.56 20.41
CA VAL A 306 -0.27 7.41 19.53
C VAL A 306 -1.34 7.26 18.44
N LEU A 307 -2.60 7.46 18.81
CA LEU A 307 -3.71 7.45 17.85
C LEU A 307 -3.62 8.60 16.85
N LEU A 308 -3.34 9.81 17.32
CA LEU A 308 -3.18 10.99 16.47
C LEU A 308 -2.01 10.81 15.51
N TYR A 309 -0.91 10.22 15.99
CA TYR A 309 0.23 9.84 15.15
C TYR A 309 -0.19 8.89 14.01
N GLY A 310 -0.89 7.80 14.33
CA GLY A 310 -1.39 6.87 13.31
C GLY A 310 -2.42 7.48 12.36
N ALA A 311 -3.34 8.28 12.89
CA ALA A 311 -4.35 8.99 12.10
C ALA A 311 -3.70 9.97 11.12
N PHE A 312 -2.71 10.75 11.58
CA PHE A 312 -1.97 11.69 10.75
C PHE A 312 -1.32 10.99 9.54
N PHE A 313 -0.59 9.90 9.77
CA PHE A 313 0.04 9.15 8.67
C PHE A 313 -0.98 8.51 7.73
N SER A 314 -2.09 8.01 8.27
CA SER A 314 -3.17 7.43 7.46
C SER A 314 -3.82 8.47 6.54
N VAL A 315 -4.06 9.68 7.03
CA VAL A 315 -4.58 10.79 6.23
C VAL A 315 -3.58 11.21 5.17
N MET A 316 -2.31 11.42 5.52
CA MET A 316 -1.26 11.77 4.56
C MET A 316 -1.14 10.72 3.46
N PHE A 317 -1.20 9.45 3.83
CA PHE A 317 -1.15 8.34 2.88
C PHE A 317 -2.38 8.29 1.97
N ALA A 318 -3.57 8.52 2.52
CA ALA A 318 -4.80 8.63 1.74
C ALA A 318 -4.74 9.79 0.74
N LEU A 319 -4.19 10.95 1.10
CA LEU A 319 -4.02 12.09 0.20
C LEU A 319 -3.12 11.77 -1.01
N VAL A 320 -2.11 10.92 -0.82
CA VAL A 320 -1.21 10.49 -1.92
C VAL A 320 -1.89 9.41 -2.78
N PHE A 321 -2.63 8.49 -2.17
CA PHE A 321 -3.20 7.33 -2.87
C PHE A 321 -4.55 7.61 -3.55
N LEU A 322 -5.43 8.39 -2.92
CA LEU A 322 -6.79 8.63 -3.39
C LEU A 322 -6.85 9.20 -4.82
N PRO A 323 -6.00 10.17 -5.22
CA PRO A 323 -5.98 10.66 -6.60
C PRO A 323 -5.70 9.57 -7.64
N VAL A 324 -4.85 8.58 -7.30
CA VAL A 324 -4.54 7.45 -8.18
C VAL A 324 -5.76 6.56 -8.38
N VAL A 325 -6.50 6.28 -7.31
CA VAL A 325 -7.70 5.43 -7.38
C VAL A 325 -8.82 6.12 -8.17
N VAL A 326 -9.08 7.39 -7.89
CA VAL A 326 -10.10 8.18 -8.60
C VAL A 326 -9.78 8.22 -10.10
N LEU A 327 -8.53 8.53 -10.44
CA LEU A 327 -8.09 8.58 -11.83
C LEU A 327 -8.18 7.20 -12.49
N TRP A 328 -7.72 6.15 -11.82
CA TRP A 328 -7.80 4.78 -12.35
C TRP A 328 -9.24 4.36 -12.64
N ARG A 329 -10.19 4.64 -11.74
CA ARG A 329 -11.62 4.33 -11.96
C ARG A 329 -12.19 5.07 -13.16
N SER A 330 -11.84 6.35 -13.32
CA SER A 330 -12.26 7.16 -14.47
C SER A 330 -11.72 6.60 -15.79
N VAL A 331 -10.42 6.27 -15.84
CA VAL A 331 -9.80 5.65 -17.03
C VAL A 331 -10.38 4.27 -17.31
N ALA A 332 -10.64 3.47 -16.29
CA ALA A 332 -11.26 2.16 -16.42
C ALA A 332 -12.68 2.25 -16.98
N GLY A 333 -13.50 3.17 -16.48
CA GLY A 333 -14.86 3.39 -16.98
C GLY A 333 -14.86 3.78 -18.46
N ARG A 334 -14.04 4.76 -18.84
CA ARG A 334 -13.86 5.17 -20.24
C ARG A 334 -13.34 4.05 -21.13
N LEU A 335 -12.46 3.20 -20.60
CA LEU A 335 -11.96 2.04 -21.34
C LEU A 335 -13.09 1.02 -21.58
N VAL A 336 -13.96 0.79 -20.60
CA VAL A 336 -15.14 -0.08 -20.79
C VAL A 336 -16.03 0.49 -21.89
N GLU A 337 -16.36 1.78 -21.83
CA GLU A 337 -17.22 2.46 -22.81
C GLU A 337 -16.66 2.41 -24.24
N SER A 338 -15.34 2.59 -24.40
CA SER A 338 -14.68 2.52 -25.72
C SER A 338 -14.38 1.11 -26.22
N THR A 339 -14.45 0.09 -25.35
CA THR A 339 -14.25 -1.32 -25.74
C THR A 339 -15.58 -2.01 -26.02
N VAL A 340 -16.61 -1.68 -25.25
CA VAL A 340 -17.96 -2.24 -25.34
C VAL A 340 -18.92 -1.07 -25.50
N ARG A 341 -19.09 -0.62 -26.75
CA ARG A 341 -20.00 0.48 -27.11
C ARG A 341 -21.39 0.20 -26.57
N ILE A 342 -22.06 1.22 -26.07
CA ILE A 342 -23.47 1.11 -25.67
C ILE A 342 -24.31 1.00 -26.95
N PRO A 343 -24.99 -0.14 -27.18
CA PRO A 343 -25.82 -0.33 -28.36
C PRO A 343 -27.06 0.56 -28.28
N GLU A 344 -27.70 0.79 -29.42
CA GLU A 344 -29.04 1.37 -29.43
C GLU A 344 -30.04 0.39 -28.78
N ALA A 345 -31.22 0.88 -28.36
CA ALA A 345 -32.14 0.12 -27.51
C ALA A 345 -32.61 -1.21 -28.15
N ASP A 346 -32.63 -1.25 -29.48
CA ASP A 346 -32.97 -2.39 -30.33
C ASP A 346 -31.82 -3.40 -30.54
N GLU A 347 -30.57 -3.02 -30.23
CA GLU A 347 -29.36 -3.84 -30.37
C GLU A 347 -28.89 -4.48 -29.05
N LEU A 348 -29.69 -4.35 -27.98
CA LEU A 348 -29.35 -4.85 -26.65
C LEU A 348 -29.42 -6.39 -26.58
N THR A 349 -28.29 -7.06 -26.85
CA THR A 349 -28.17 -8.52 -26.83
C THR A 349 -27.63 -9.05 -25.50
N GLU A 350 -27.98 -10.28 -25.12
CA GLU A 350 -27.43 -10.95 -23.93
C GLU A 350 -25.90 -11.04 -23.97
N ASP A 351 -25.35 -11.37 -25.15
CA ASP A 351 -23.92 -11.40 -25.44
C ASP A 351 -23.22 -10.08 -25.06
N TRP A 352 -23.86 -8.95 -25.40
CA TRP A 352 -23.33 -7.63 -25.07
C TRP A 352 -23.31 -7.40 -23.55
N ILE A 353 -24.41 -7.71 -22.85
CA ILE A 353 -24.52 -7.57 -21.39
C ILE A 353 -23.44 -8.38 -20.71
N GLU A 354 -23.24 -9.64 -21.13
CA GLU A 354 -22.27 -10.54 -20.54
C GLU A 354 -20.83 -10.08 -20.79
N ARG A 355 -20.49 -9.62 -22.00
CA ARG A 355 -19.17 -9.04 -22.31
C ARG A 355 -18.88 -7.81 -21.45
N ARG A 356 -19.85 -6.90 -21.32
CA ARG A 356 -19.70 -5.70 -20.48
C ARG A 356 -19.52 -6.07 -19.02
N ALA A 357 -20.35 -6.98 -18.49
CA ALA A 357 -20.28 -7.44 -17.10
C ALA A 357 -18.91 -8.09 -16.79
N ARG A 358 -18.41 -8.97 -17.68
CA ARG A 358 -17.07 -9.56 -17.53
C ARG A 358 -15.96 -8.52 -17.48
N LEU A 359 -16.02 -7.50 -18.34
CA LEU A 359 -15.00 -6.45 -18.38
C LEU A 359 -15.06 -5.56 -17.12
N VAL A 360 -16.27 -5.18 -16.68
CA VAL A 360 -16.51 -4.43 -15.44
C VAL A 360 -15.99 -5.19 -14.23
N ALA A 361 -16.28 -6.50 -14.12
CA ALA A 361 -15.80 -7.36 -13.05
C ALA A 361 -14.28 -7.57 -13.10
N PHE A 362 -13.70 -7.77 -14.28
CA PHE A 362 -12.25 -7.88 -14.47
C PHE A 362 -11.52 -6.61 -14.01
N LEU A 363 -12.07 -5.45 -14.36
CA LEU A 363 -11.59 -4.14 -13.92
C LEU A 363 -12.05 -3.78 -12.51
N ARG A 364 -12.79 -4.63 -11.80
CA ARG A 364 -13.28 -4.40 -10.44
C ARG A 364 -14.05 -3.08 -10.26
N LEU A 365 -14.74 -2.63 -11.30
CA LEU A 365 -15.52 -1.39 -11.24
C LEU A 365 -16.82 -1.55 -10.44
N ASP A 366 -17.29 -2.80 -10.30
CA ASP A 366 -18.39 -3.25 -9.45
C ASP A 366 -18.11 -3.08 -7.95
N ILE A 367 -16.84 -3.05 -7.56
CA ILE A 367 -16.45 -2.83 -6.16
C ILE A 367 -16.53 -1.33 -5.85
N SER A 368 -17.38 -0.97 -4.88
CA SER A 368 -17.48 0.39 -4.36
C SER A 368 -16.13 0.87 -3.81
N LEU A 369 -15.82 2.16 -3.97
CA LEU A 369 -14.56 2.75 -3.49
C LEU A 369 -14.26 2.45 -2.00
N PRO A 370 -15.23 2.52 -1.06
CA PRO A 370 -14.98 2.14 0.32
C PRO A 370 -14.51 0.70 0.50
N LYS A 371 -15.05 -0.26 -0.27
CA LYS A 371 -14.62 -1.67 -0.24
C LYS A 371 -13.21 -1.87 -0.79
N VAL A 372 -12.78 -1.05 -1.77
CA VAL A 372 -11.39 -1.08 -2.27
C VAL A 372 -10.42 -0.53 -1.23
N LEU A 373 -10.84 0.46 -0.46
CA LEU A 373 -10.03 1.06 0.60
C LEU A 373 -10.12 0.29 1.93
N ALA A 374 -11.16 -0.52 2.13
CA ALA A 374 -11.40 -1.25 3.37
C ALA A 374 -10.24 -2.15 3.80
N PRO A 375 -9.51 -2.87 2.91
CA PRO A 375 -8.31 -3.59 3.32
C PRO A 375 -7.20 -2.68 3.83
N ALA A 376 -7.02 -1.49 3.24
CA ALA A 376 -6.02 -0.52 3.70
C ALA A 376 -6.41 0.05 5.08
N PHE A 377 -7.70 0.29 5.31
CA PHE A 377 -8.22 0.70 6.63
C PHE A 377 -8.31 -0.46 7.64
N GLY A 378 -8.47 -1.70 7.17
CA GLY A 378 -8.55 -2.89 7.99
C GLY A 378 -7.24 -3.17 8.72
N ILE A 379 -6.12 -2.81 8.13
CA ILE A 379 -4.81 -2.83 8.79
C ILE A 379 -4.78 -1.84 9.97
N LEU A 380 -5.57 -0.75 9.91
CA LEU A 380 -5.74 0.21 11.00
C LEU A 380 -6.84 -0.20 12.00
N ALA A 381 -7.58 -1.29 11.75
CA ALA A 381 -8.67 -1.72 12.61
C ALA A 381 -8.24 -2.00 14.07
N PRO A 382 -7.06 -2.59 14.36
CA PRO A 382 -6.59 -2.72 15.74
C PRO A 382 -6.39 -1.36 16.42
N LEU A 383 -5.92 -0.34 15.69
CA LEU A 383 -5.78 1.03 16.19
C LEU A 383 -7.14 1.69 16.41
N ALA A 384 -8.08 1.48 15.49
CA ALA A 384 -9.44 1.96 15.62
C ALA A 384 -10.15 1.32 16.82
N THR A 385 -9.94 0.02 17.06
CA THR A 385 -10.50 -0.71 18.20
C THR A 385 -9.89 -0.20 19.51
N GLY A 386 -8.57 0.01 19.55
CA GLY A 386 -7.89 0.63 20.69
C GLY A 386 -8.37 2.06 20.95
N ALA A 387 -8.60 2.85 19.91
CA ALA A 387 -9.17 4.19 20.01
C ALA A 387 -10.58 4.18 20.61
N VAL A 388 -11.47 3.34 20.07
CA VAL A 388 -12.84 3.23 20.55
C VAL A 388 -12.88 2.78 22.01
N SER A 389 -11.98 1.88 22.42
CA SER A 389 -11.87 1.44 23.81
C SER A 389 -11.44 2.55 24.78
N LEU A 390 -10.76 3.60 24.30
CA LEU A 390 -10.36 4.76 25.11
C LEU A 390 -11.49 5.79 25.26
N PHE A 391 -12.42 5.84 24.31
CA PHE A 391 -13.57 6.76 24.35
C PHE A 391 -14.82 6.14 24.95
N LEU A 392 -14.87 4.81 25.09
CA LEU A 392 -15.87 4.15 25.92
C LEU A 392 -15.54 4.48 27.37
N PRO A 393 -16.39 5.26 28.08
CA PRO A 393 -16.19 5.55 29.49
C PRO A 393 -16.02 4.21 30.21
N GLY A 394 -14.90 4.04 30.91
CA GLY A 394 -14.73 2.91 31.81
C GLY A 394 -15.86 2.95 32.83
N GLY A 395 -16.92 2.18 32.57
CA GLY A 395 -18.06 2.08 33.47
C GLY A 395 -17.60 1.39 34.75
N GLY A 396 -17.25 2.20 35.74
CA GLY A 396 -17.13 1.81 37.14
C GLY A 396 -15.87 1.03 37.51
N ARG A 397 -14.99 1.68 38.27
CA ARG A 397 -14.59 1.20 39.59
C ARG A 397 -14.02 2.31 40.45
#